data_AF-A0A0E0KP73-F1
#
_entry.id   AF-A0A0E0KP73-F1
#
_cell.length_a   1.000
_cell.length_b   1.000
_cell.length_c   1.000
_cell.angle_alpha   90.00
_cell.angle_beta   90.00
_cell.angle_gamma   90.00
#
_symmetry.space_group_name_H-M   'P 1'
#
loop_
_entity.id
_entity.type
_entity.pdbx_description
1 polymer ?
#
loop_
_entity_poly.entity_id
_entity_poly.type
_entity_poly.pdbx_seq_one_letter_code
_entity_poly.pdbx_strand_id
1 'polypeptide(L)'
;MTSFLSAPSLAHVGLSTVNIAPKSCTVRPRSCSMVRVSHDVSHPLVAGEAIAPEKEWSKDLYRYMGLSYIRERVVEAYTWSYMMYYEEDFALTRMFVAKLIALGTVMDDTYDAHATIQECRLLNTAIQRWDDSAISILPEYLKKFYHKLLINFKEFEDQVAANEKYRVAYTKQEFQKQSAYYLQEAEWSNEKHKPSFQDQVVLSTKSSAVQLVCVAAAVGWGDAMTAEAFEWASSGNATVVACAKIGRFLNDIAAFKRGKNRGDVASSVECYMNENGVTSDVAFAKIDLLIEDEWRTMNLNRFEHQEMLPIVQRVVNFAVSLVLFYDGRMDAYTFAPLLTEVIKSLFVRPIPIS
;
A
#
# COMPACT_ATOMS: atom_id res chain seq x y z
N MET A 1 -32.70 27.05 48.59
CA MET A 1 -31.59 27.24 47.64
C MET A 1 -31.14 25.87 47.17
N THR A 2 -31.76 25.37 46.11
CA THR A 2 -31.38 24.12 45.43
C THR A 2 -31.98 24.21 44.03
N SER A 3 -31.14 24.43 43.04
CA SER A 3 -31.50 24.30 41.61
C SER A 3 -30.43 23.44 40.95
N PHE A 4 -30.79 22.18 40.70
CA PHE A 4 -30.14 21.33 39.71
C PHE A 4 -30.64 21.75 38.33
N LEU A 5 -29.73 22.05 37.42
CA LEU A 5 -29.98 22.08 35.99
C LEU A 5 -29.17 20.96 35.34
N SER A 6 -29.90 20.07 34.69
CA SER A 6 -29.49 18.91 33.92
C SER A 6 -28.70 19.30 32.66
N ALA A 7 -27.57 18.63 32.43
CA ALA A 7 -26.90 18.60 31.12
C ALA A 7 -27.48 17.47 30.25
N PRO A 8 -27.58 17.63 28.93
CA PRO A 8 -28.12 16.59 28.04
C PRO A 8 -27.11 15.47 27.81
N SER A 9 -27.65 14.25 27.78
CA SER A 9 -26.97 12.99 27.42
C SER A 9 -26.49 13.04 25.97
N LEU A 10 -25.18 12.89 25.78
CA LEU A 10 -24.61 12.44 24.50
C LEU A 10 -24.87 10.94 24.40
N ALA A 11 -25.64 10.57 23.39
CA ALA A 11 -25.92 9.19 23.05
C ALA A 11 -24.62 8.46 22.69
N HIS A 12 -24.42 7.29 23.30
CA HIS A 12 -23.36 6.36 22.96
C HIS A 12 -23.46 5.95 21.48
N VAL A 13 -22.48 6.33 20.67
CA VAL A 13 -22.23 5.69 19.37
C VAL A 13 -21.73 4.27 19.66
N GLY A 14 -22.44 3.26 19.16
CA GLY A 14 -22.16 1.86 19.42
C GLY A 14 -20.85 1.40 18.77
N LEU A 15 -19.88 1.01 19.60
CA LEU A 15 -18.65 0.32 19.21
C LEU A 15 -18.98 -1.01 18.53
N SER A 16 -18.91 -1.06 17.20
CA SER A 16 -19.00 -2.30 16.45
C SER A 16 -17.59 -2.79 16.12
N THR A 17 -17.11 -3.79 16.86
CA THR A 17 -15.80 -4.41 16.60
C THR A 17 -15.90 -5.36 15.40
N VAL A 18 -15.31 -4.98 14.26
CA VAL A 18 -15.01 -5.96 13.19
C VAL A 18 -13.80 -6.77 13.66
N ASN A 19 -14.04 -7.97 14.18
CA ASN A 19 -12.98 -8.92 14.52
C ASN A 19 -12.30 -9.41 13.22
N ILE A 20 -11.24 -8.74 12.80
CA ILE A 20 -10.27 -9.29 11.84
C ILE A 20 -9.30 -10.18 12.62
N ALA A 21 -9.79 -11.35 13.05
CA ALA A 21 -8.93 -12.41 13.58
C ALA A 21 -8.68 -13.40 12.44
N PRO A 22 -7.43 -13.59 11.97
CA PRO A 22 -7.14 -14.59 10.94
C PRO A 22 -7.51 -15.97 11.47
N LYS A 23 -8.44 -16.65 10.78
CA LYS A 23 -8.91 -18.00 11.14
C LYS A 23 -7.92 -19.08 10.68
N SER A 24 -6.62 -18.96 10.96
CA SER A 24 -5.68 -20.09 10.95
C SER A 24 -4.24 -19.65 11.24
N CYS A 25 -3.91 -19.39 12.50
CA CYS A 25 -2.54 -19.57 12.98
C CYS A 25 -2.47 -20.92 13.72
N THR A 26 -2.02 -21.97 13.04
CA THR A 26 -1.67 -23.27 13.66
C THR A 26 -0.26 -23.28 14.25
N VAL A 27 0.32 -22.12 14.55
CA VAL A 27 1.62 -22.00 15.23
C VAL A 27 1.38 -21.73 16.72
N ARG A 28 2.10 -22.46 17.58
CA ARG A 28 1.87 -22.57 19.03
C ARG A 28 1.75 -21.21 19.75
N PRO A 29 0.86 -21.08 20.76
CA PRO A 29 0.36 -19.78 21.24
C PRO A 29 1.22 -19.11 22.32
N ARG A 30 2.56 -19.13 22.26
CA ARG A 30 3.39 -18.62 23.38
C ARG A 30 4.11 -17.28 23.15
N SER A 31 3.99 -16.62 22.00
CA SER A 31 4.62 -15.30 21.82
C SER A 31 3.86 -14.32 20.91
N CYS A 32 2.76 -14.74 20.29
CA CYS A 32 1.91 -13.83 19.52
C CYS A 32 0.91 -13.18 20.48
N SER A 33 1.32 -12.13 21.19
CA SER A 33 0.36 -11.15 21.69
C SER A 33 -0.27 -10.48 20.47
N MET A 34 -1.32 -11.13 19.94
CA MET A 34 -2.16 -10.61 18.86
C MET A 34 -2.50 -9.16 19.18
N VAL A 35 -2.04 -8.24 18.34
CA VAL A 35 -2.44 -6.84 18.41
C VAL A 35 -3.92 -6.80 18.08
N ARG A 36 -4.79 -6.73 19.10
CA ARG A 36 -6.17 -6.32 18.90
C ARG A 36 -6.15 -4.82 18.66
N VAL A 37 -6.14 -4.41 17.40
CA VAL A 37 -6.47 -3.04 17.03
C VAL A 37 -8.00 -2.96 16.92
N SER A 38 -8.66 -2.43 17.94
CA SER A 38 -10.06 -2.01 17.83
C SER A 38 -10.11 -0.82 16.88
N HIS A 39 -10.67 -1.01 15.69
CA HIS A 39 -10.95 0.09 14.76
C HIS A 39 -12.36 0.61 15.06
N ASP A 40 -12.49 1.92 15.24
CA ASP A 40 -13.79 2.57 15.25
C ASP A 40 -14.17 2.83 13.80
N VAL A 41 -14.85 1.89 13.16
CA VAL A 41 -15.12 1.97 11.71
C VAL A 41 -16.20 3.03 11.49
N SER A 42 -15.93 4.04 10.64
CA SER A 42 -16.94 5.01 10.24
C SER A 42 -18.14 4.30 9.60
N HIS A 43 -19.34 4.89 9.70
CA HIS A 43 -20.58 4.23 9.30
C HIS A 43 -20.48 3.76 7.83
N PRO A 44 -20.79 2.48 7.49
CA PRO A 44 -20.54 1.94 6.15
C PRO A 44 -21.20 2.70 4.99
N LEU A 45 -22.30 3.40 5.25
CA LEU A 45 -22.93 4.30 4.26
C LEU A 45 -22.03 5.50 3.92
N VAL A 46 -21.40 6.11 4.92
CA VAL A 46 -20.47 7.25 4.73
C VAL A 46 -19.23 6.77 3.98
N ALA A 47 -18.70 5.61 4.34
CA ALA A 47 -17.59 5.00 3.62
C ALA A 47 -17.97 4.65 2.16
N GLY A 48 -19.20 4.20 1.92
CA GLY A 48 -19.73 3.89 0.58
C GLY A 48 -19.93 5.13 -0.32
N GLU A 49 -20.37 6.25 0.24
CA GLU A 49 -20.41 7.54 -0.48
C GLU A 49 -19.01 8.04 -0.82
N ALA A 50 -18.06 7.85 0.11
CA ALA A 50 -16.70 8.31 -0.02
C ALA A 50 -15.83 7.54 -1.04
N ILE A 51 -16.28 6.40 -1.59
CA ILE A 51 -15.57 5.63 -2.64
C ILE A 51 -16.16 5.84 -4.06
N ALA A 52 -17.35 6.43 -4.16
CA ALA A 52 -18.03 6.60 -5.45
C ALA A 52 -17.27 7.53 -6.42
N PRO A 53 -16.71 8.69 -5.99
CA PRO A 53 -15.90 9.54 -6.86
C PRO A 53 -14.67 8.83 -7.42
N GLU A 54 -14.03 7.95 -6.64
CA GLU A 54 -12.84 7.21 -7.02
C GLU A 54 -13.14 6.16 -8.08
N LYS A 55 -14.29 5.49 -7.97
CA LYS A 55 -14.78 4.57 -9.01
C LYS A 55 -15.04 5.28 -10.33
N GLU A 56 -15.56 6.49 -10.30
CA GLU A 56 -15.81 7.24 -11.54
C GLU A 56 -14.49 7.73 -12.15
N TRP A 57 -13.61 8.30 -11.33
CA TRP A 57 -12.26 8.69 -11.74
C TRP A 57 -11.48 7.52 -12.36
N SER A 58 -11.58 6.31 -11.79
CA SER A 58 -10.85 5.16 -12.32
C SER A 58 -11.35 4.74 -13.69
N LYS A 59 -12.67 4.74 -13.93
CA LYS A 59 -13.24 4.43 -15.25
C LYS A 59 -12.72 5.39 -16.30
N ASP A 60 -12.70 6.69 -15.99
CA ASP A 60 -12.17 7.72 -16.89
C ASP A 60 -10.68 7.54 -17.15
N LEU A 61 -9.90 7.24 -16.09
CA LEU A 61 -8.48 6.95 -16.19
C LEU A 61 -8.21 5.75 -17.13
N TYR A 62 -8.84 4.61 -16.85
CA TYR A 62 -8.62 3.37 -17.62
C TYR A 62 -9.12 3.48 -19.06
N ARG A 63 -10.28 4.10 -19.26
CA ARG A 63 -10.83 4.38 -20.60
C ARG A 63 -9.90 5.28 -21.42
N TYR A 64 -9.34 6.31 -20.79
CA TYR A 64 -8.41 7.22 -21.46
C TYR A 64 -7.14 6.49 -21.89
N MET A 65 -6.52 5.73 -20.97
CA MET A 65 -5.28 5.01 -21.24
C MET A 65 -5.47 3.92 -22.30
N GLY A 66 -6.59 3.21 -22.27
CA GLY A 66 -6.91 2.17 -23.26
C GLY A 66 -5.95 0.98 -23.23
N LEU A 67 -5.36 0.69 -22.06
CA LEU A 67 -4.44 -0.43 -21.85
C LEU A 67 -5.25 -1.66 -21.44
N SER A 68 -5.21 -2.73 -22.23
CA SER A 68 -5.99 -3.94 -21.95
C SER A 68 -5.33 -4.90 -20.94
N TYR A 69 -4.05 -4.68 -20.62
CA TYR A 69 -3.25 -5.58 -19.77
C TYR A 69 -3.25 -5.18 -18.29
N ILE A 70 -3.75 -4.00 -17.95
CA ILE A 70 -3.69 -3.47 -16.58
C ILE A 70 -4.85 -3.97 -15.72
N ARG A 71 -4.59 -4.15 -14.44
CA ARG A 71 -5.58 -4.50 -13.43
C ARG A 71 -6.32 -3.25 -12.96
N GLU A 72 -7.65 -3.26 -13.04
CA GLU A 72 -8.49 -2.23 -12.43
C GLU A 72 -8.68 -2.51 -10.94
N ARG A 73 -7.97 -1.79 -10.06
CA ARG A 73 -7.92 -2.08 -8.60
C ARG A 73 -8.20 -0.87 -7.71
N VAL A 74 -9.00 0.09 -8.20
CA VAL A 74 -9.28 1.30 -7.41
C VAL A 74 -10.03 1.02 -6.11
N VAL A 75 -10.90 0.01 -6.09
CA VAL A 75 -11.70 -0.31 -4.89
C VAL A 75 -10.81 -0.92 -3.81
N GLU A 76 -9.91 -1.81 -4.22
CA GLU A 76 -8.88 -2.42 -3.38
C GLU A 76 -7.88 -1.35 -2.89
N ALA A 77 -7.43 -0.47 -3.78
CA ALA A 77 -6.56 0.66 -3.45
C ALA A 77 -7.19 1.62 -2.42
N TYR A 78 -8.49 1.94 -2.59
CA TYR A 78 -9.23 2.74 -1.63
C TYR A 78 -9.45 1.99 -0.30
N THR A 79 -9.66 0.68 -0.36
CA THR A 79 -9.76 -0.14 0.86
C THR A 79 -8.46 -0.07 1.66
N TRP A 80 -7.29 -0.12 1.02
CA TRP A 80 -6.01 0.10 1.72
C TRP A 80 -5.91 1.49 2.35
N SER A 81 -6.25 2.55 1.62
CA SER A 81 -6.18 3.91 2.16
C SER A 81 -7.17 4.11 3.33
N TYR A 82 -8.35 3.52 3.25
CA TYR A 82 -9.35 3.53 4.31
C TYR A 82 -8.90 2.78 5.57
N MET A 83 -8.24 1.63 5.42
CA MET A 83 -7.69 0.90 6.57
C MET A 83 -6.56 1.67 7.27
N MET A 84 -5.82 2.51 6.54
CA MET A 84 -4.84 3.41 7.13
C MET A 84 -5.50 4.59 7.85
N TYR A 85 -6.53 5.18 7.23
CA TYR A 85 -7.23 6.38 7.68
C TYR A 85 -8.75 6.21 7.58
N TYR A 86 -9.37 5.61 8.59
CA TYR A 86 -10.81 5.35 8.59
C TYR A 86 -11.63 6.57 9.02
N GLU A 87 -11.00 7.54 9.68
CA GLU A 87 -11.63 8.73 10.23
C GLU A 87 -12.05 9.72 9.12
N GLU A 88 -13.23 10.32 9.23
CA GLU A 88 -13.84 11.10 8.15
C GLU A 88 -12.95 12.24 7.64
N ASP A 89 -12.25 12.93 8.55
CA ASP A 89 -11.37 14.08 8.27
C ASP A 89 -10.21 13.78 7.30
N PHE A 90 -9.88 12.51 7.07
CA PHE A 90 -8.81 12.09 6.15
C PHE A 90 -9.30 11.76 4.73
N ALA A 91 -10.45 12.28 4.31
CA ALA A 91 -10.99 12.03 2.97
C ALA A 91 -10.00 12.37 1.85
N LEU A 92 -9.32 13.52 1.96
CA LEU A 92 -8.30 13.94 0.98
C LEU A 92 -7.11 12.97 0.94
N THR A 93 -6.59 12.55 2.10
CA THR A 93 -5.51 11.57 2.22
C THR A 93 -5.92 10.22 1.63
N ARG A 94 -7.13 9.73 1.94
CA ARG A 94 -7.65 8.47 1.39
C ARG A 94 -7.73 8.50 -0.13
N MET A 95 -8.29 9.57 -0.69
CA MET A 95 -8.39 9.76 -2.14
C MET A 95 -7.01 9.82 -2.79
N PHE A 96 -6.08 10.60 -2.21
CA PHE A 96 -4.72 10.74 -2.72
C PHE A 96 -4.00 9.39 -2.77
N VAL A 97 -3.99 8.66 -1.65
CA VAL A 97 -3.33 7.35 -1.55
C VAL A 97 -3.96 6.34 -2.51
N ALA A 98 -5.30 6.29 -2.60
CA ALA A 98 -5.99 5.36 -3.51
C ALA A 98 -5.63 5.60 -4.99
N LYS A 99 -5.64 6.86 -5.43
CA LYS A 99 -5.28 7.24 -6.80
C LYS A 99 -3.80 6.94 -7.09
N LEU A 100 -2.92 7.20 -6.13
CA LEU A 100 -1.49 6.90 -6.26
C LEU A 100 -1.24 5.39 -6.39
N ILE A 101 -1.89 4.57 -5.57
CA ILE A 101 -1.79 3.10 -5.65
C ILE A 101 -2.31 2.60 -7.01
N ALA A 102 -3.41 3.16 -7.51
CA ALA A 102 -3.92 2.80 -8.84
C ALA A 102 -2.94 3.14 -9.96
N LEU A 103 -2.31 4.33 -9.92
CA LEU A 103 -1.25 4.72 -10.88
C LEU A 103 0.00 3.84 -10.74
N GLY A 104 0.38 3.51 -9.50
CA GLY A 104 1.49 2.59 -9.20
C GLY A 104 1.21 1.18 -9.73
N THR A 105 -0.03 0.71 -9.69
CA THR A 105 -0.43 -0.60 -10.24
C THR A 105 -0.32 -0.65 -11.76
N VAL A 106 -0.68 0.44 -12.44
CA VAL A 106 -0.48 0.55 -13.89
C VAL A 106 1.01 0.52 -14.24
N MET A 107 1.84 1.17 -13.41
CA MET A 107 3.30 1.11 -13.55
C MET A 107 3.81 -0.33 -13.34
N ASP A 108 3.45 -0.97 -12.23
CA ASP A 108 3.78 -2.36 -11.87
C ASP A 108 3.43 -3.33 -13.01
N ASP A 109 2.18 -3.32 -13.49
CA ASP A 109 1.72 -4.17 -14.59
C ASP A 109 2.51 -3.94 -15.89
N THR A 110 2.94 -2.70 -16.11
CA THR A 110 3.75 -2.35 -17.28
C THR A 110 5.15 -2.94 -17.17
N TYR A 111 5.82 -2.81 -16.02
CA TYR A 111 7.18 -3.33 -15.81
C TYR A 111 7.24 -4.86 -15.79
N ASP A 112 6.27 -5.51 -15.14
CA ASP A 112 6.33 -6.96 -14.87
C ASP A 112 5.80 -7.81 -16.02
N ALA A 113 4.77 -7.34 -16.73
CA ALA A 113 3.99 -8.21 -17.62
C ALA A 113 3.94 -7.78 -19.09
N HIS A 114 4.25 -6.53 -19.42
CA HIS A 114 3.96 -6.00 -20.76
C HIS A 114 5.14 -5.36 -21.48
N ALA A 115 5.82 -4.40 -20.86
CA ALA A 115 6.86 -3.64 -21.53
C ALA A 115 8.10 -4.50 -21.78
N THR A 116 8.74 -4.28 -22.94
CA THR A 116 10.09 -4.80 -23.18
C THR A 116 11.09 -4.08 -22.27
N ILE A 117 12.26 -4.68 -22.03
CA ILE A 117 13.27 -4.04 -21.19
C ILE A 117 13.72 -2.65 -21.73
N GLN A 118 13.72 -2.47 -23.06
CA GLN A 118 13.98 -1.17 -23.68
C GLN A 118 12.88 -0.16 -23.36
N GLU A 119 11.61 -0.56 -23.42
CA GLU A 119 10.47 0.29 -23.06
C GLU A 119 10.46 0.62 -21.57
N CYS A 120 10.81 -0.32 -20.69
CA CYS A 120 10.99 -0.07 -19.24
C CYS A 120 12.02 1.02 -18.97
N ARG A 121 13.14 1.01 -19.71
CA ARG A 121 14.19 2.05 -19.61
C ARG A 121 13.69 3.41 -20.11
N LEU A 122 12.90 3.44 -21.18
CA LEU A 122 12.29 4.66 -21.71
C LEU A 122 11.25 5.23 -20.73
N LEU A 123 10.40 4.37 -20.16
CA LEU A 123 9.41 4.75 -19.15
C LEU A 123 10.09 5.32 -17.91
N ASN A 124 11.12 4.64 -17.38
CA ASN A 124 11.89 5.16 -16.26
C ASN A 124 12.52 6.51 -16.61
N THR A 125 13.13 6.65 -17.79
CA THR A 125 13.72 7.92 -18.24
C THR A 125 12.69 9.05 -18.27
N ALA A 126 11.48 8.78 -18.76
CA ALA A 126 10.41 9.78 -18.77
C ALA A 126 9.97 10.14 -17.34
N ILE A 127 9.78 9.16 -16.47
CA ILE A 127 9.44 9.38 -15.06
C ILE A 127 10.55 10.15 -14.34
N GLN A 128 11.83 9.85 -14.56
CA GLN A 128 12.92 10.63 -13.95
C GLN A 128 12.93 12.10 -14.41
N ARG A 129 12.54 12.38 -15.66
CA ARG A 129 12.43 13.76 -16.18
C ARG A 129 11.19 14.49 -15.65
N TRP A 130 10.04 13.81 -15.62
CA TRP A 130 8.77 14.32 -15.09
C TRP A 130 8.29 15.63 -15.75
N ASP A 131 8.39 15.72 -17.07
CA ASP A 131 7.84 16.82 -17.88
C ASP A 131 7.25 16.31 -19.21
N ASP A 132 6.42 17.14 -19.86
CA ASP A 132 5.71 16.78 -21.09
C ASP A 132 6.63 16.46 -22.27
N SER A 133 7.85 17.00 -22.33
CA SER A 133 8.78 16.73 -23.44
C SER A 133 9.17 15.25 -23.49
N ALA A 134 9.14 14.57 -22.34
CA ALA A 134 9.42 13.14 -22.25
C ALA A 134 8.30 12.25 -22.79
N ILE A 135 7.12 12.77 -23.12
CA ILE A 135 6.08 12.00 -23.83
C ILE A 135 6.60 11.50 -25.18
N SER A 136 7.43 12.30 -25.85
CA SER A 136 7.94 11.99 -27.20
C SER A 136 8.83 10.75 -27.26
N ILE A 137 9.49 10.37 -26.16
CA ILE A 137 10.40 9.22 -26.12
C ILE A 137 9.69 7.89 -25.83
N LEU A 138 8.40 7.93 -25.47
CA LEU A 138 7.64 6.75 -25.08
C LEU A 138 7.00 6.06 -26.29
N PRO A 139 6.82 4.73 -26.25
CA PRO A 139 5.97 4.05 -27.21
C PRO A 139 4.52 4.54 -27.10
N GLU A 140 3.78 4.48 -28.21
CA GLU A 140 2.47 5.14 -28.35
C GLU A 140 1.48 4.76 -27.24
N TYR A 141 1.46 3.49 -26.81
CA TYR A 141 0.56 3.02 -25.77
C TYR A 141 0.88 3.60 -24.37
N LEU A 142 2.17 3.89 -24.07
CA LEU A 142 2.58 4.43 -22.77
C LEU A 142 2.45 5.96 -22.67
N LYS A 143 2.37 6.67 -23.79
CA LYS A 143 2.21 8.14 -23.81
C LYS A 143 1.02 8.60 -22.98
N LYS A 144 -0.12 7.89 -23.12
CA LYS A 144 -1.35 8.24 -22.41
C LYS A 144 -1.24 7.99 -20.91
N PHE A 145 -0.59 6.91 -20.49
CA PHE A 145 -0.32 6.64 -19.09
C PHE A 145 0.55 7.73 -18.47
N TYR A 146 1.70 8.02 -19.08
CA TYR A 146 2.61 9.04 -18.57
C TYR A 146 1.99 10.44 -18.53
N HIS A 147 1.24 10.83 -19.57
CA HIS A 147 0.51 12.10 -19.54
C HIS A 147 -0.53 12.17 -18.42
N LYS A 148 -1.26 11.08 -18.15
CA LYS A 148 -2.19 11.01 -17.01
C LYS A 148 -1.48 11.03 -15.67
N LEU A 149 -0.31 10.41 -15.55
CA LEU A 149 0.53 10.51 -14.36
C LEU A 149 0.87 11.98 -14.04
N LEU A 150 1.33 12.75 -15.05
CA LEU A 150 1.63 14.17 -14.88
C LEU A 150 0.39 14.99 -14.48
N ILE A 151 -0.75 14.77 -15.15
CA ILE A 151 -2.01 15.45 -14.82
C ILE A 151 -2.44 15.17 -13.38
N ASN A 152 -2.44 13.91 -12.94
CA ASN A 152 -2.87 13.56 -11.58
C ASN A 152 -1.97 14.19 -10.52
N PHE A 153 -0.65 14.21 -10.73
CA PHE A 153 0.26 14.86 -9.79
C PHE A 153 0.09 16.38 -9.74
N LYS A 154 -0.30 17.02 -10.85
CA LYS A 154 -0.68 18.43 -10.85
C LYS A 154 -2.00 18.64 -10.08
N GLU A 155 -3.02 17.83 -10.33
CA GLU A 155 -4.29 17.88 -9.59
C GLU A 155 -4.08 17.67 -8.08
N PHE A 156 -3.16 16.79 -7.70
CA PHE A 156 -2.76 16.59 -6.32
C PHE A 156 -2.12 17.83 -5.69
N GLU A 157 -1.24 18.50 -6.43
CA GLU A 157 -0.61 19.74 -5.97
C GLU A 157 -1.63 20.88 -5.83
N ASP A 158 -2.62 20.95 -6.72
CA ASP A 158 -3.66 21.97 -6.73
C ASP A 158 -4.69 21.79 -5.59
N GLN A 159 -4.79 20.59 -5.01
CA GLN A 159 -5.72 20.27 -3.92
C GLN A 159 -5.16 20.54 -2.51
N VAL A 160 -3.87 20.79 -2.37
CA VAL A 160 -3.24 21.03 -1.07
C VAL A 160 -2.87 22.50 -0.88
N ALA A 161 -2.82 22.94 0.38
CA ALA A 161 -2.40 24.30 0.72
C ALA A 161 -0.96 24.55 0.26
N ALA A 162 -0.61 25.82 -0.02
CA ALA A 162 0.70 26.18 -0.56
C ALA A 162 1.87 25.72 0.33
N ASN A 163 1.69 25.76 1.66
CA ASN A 163 2.66 25.28 2.65
C ASN A 163 2.76 23.74 2.73
N GLU A 164 1.88 22.98 2.06
CA GLU A 164 1.86 21.51 2.06
C GLU A 164 2.32 20.89 0.74
N LYS A 165 2.44 21.69 -0.33
CA LYS A 165 2.86 21.23 -1.67
C LYS A 165 4.17 20.45 -1.68
N TYR A 166 5.07 20.72 -0.73
CA TYR A 166 6.32 19.97 -0.60
C TYR A 166 6.07 18.46 -0.35
N ARG A 167 4.98 18.07 0.34
CA ARG A 167 4.65 16.65 0.58
C ARG A 167 4.29 15.92 -0.72
N VAL A 168 3.62 16.62 -1.64
CA VAL A 168 3.34 16.12 -3.00
C VAL A 168 4.64 16.01 -3.81
N ALA A 169 5.53 16.98 -3.70
CA ALA A 169 6.85 16.93 -4.35
C ALA A 169 7.71 15.76 -3.86
N TYR A 170 7.70 15.47 -2.54
CA TYR A 170 8.34 14.28 -1.98
C TYR A 170 7.69 12.98 -2.48
N THR A 171 6.36 12.93 -2.56
CA THR A 171 5.65 11.77 -3.14
C THR A 171 6.09 11.53 -4.58
N LYS A 172 6.26 12.60 -5.39
CA LYS A 172 6.78 12.50 -6.76
C LYS A 172 8.19 11.91 -6.76
N GLN A 173 9.08 12.35 -5.88
CA GLN A 173 10.43 11.78 -5.77
C GLN A 173 10.41 10.30 -5.39
N GLU A 174 9.53 9.88 -4.47
CA GLU A 174 9.36 8.47 -4.16
C GLU A 174 8.79 7.67 -5.33
N PHE A 175 7.89 8.24 -6.14
CA PHE A 175 7.38 7.59 -7.35
C PHE A 175 8.49 7.40 -8.39
N GLN A 176 9.40 8.37 -8.52
CA GLN A 176 10.59 8.26 -9.35
C GLN A 176 11.54 7.15 -8.86
N LYS A 177 11.78 7.06 -7.55
CA LYS A 177 12.56 5.96 -6.96
C LYS A 177 11.90 4.61 -7.21
N GLN A 178 10.58 4.53 -7.05
CA GLN A 178 9.80 3.32 -7.30
C GLN A 178 9.96 2.82 -8.74
N SER A 179 9.87 3.73 -9.73
CA SER A 179 10.12 3.38 -11.14
C SER A 179 11.55 2.86 -11.39
N ALA A 180 12.54 3.40 -10.70
CA ALA A 180 13.93 2.92 -10.79
C ALA A 180 14.10 1.53 -10.15
N TYR A 181 13.42 1.25 -9.03
CA TYR A 181 13.44 -0.08 -8.41
C TYR A 181 12.73 -1.13 -9.28
N TYR A 182 11.58 -0.81 -9.87
CA TYR A 182 10.92 -1.68 -10.83
C TYR A 182 11.76 -1.93 -12.09
N LEU A 183 12.46 -0.91 -12.60
CA LEU A 183 13.41 -1.10 -13.68
C LEU A 183 14.50 -2.11 -13.30
N GLN A 184 15.04 -2.02 -12.09
CA GLN A 184 16.07 -2.95 -11.62
C GLN A 184 15.55 -4.39 -11.50
N GLU A 185 14.31 -4.59 -11.05
CA GLU A 185 13.67 -5.92 -11.03
C GLU A 185 13.44 -6.47 -12.45
N ALA A 186 13.00 -5.62 -13.38
CA ALA A 186 12.84 -5.98 -14.78
C ALA A 186 14.18 -6.34 -15.44
N GLU A 187 15.27 -5.63 -15.11
CA GLU A 187 16.62 -5.97 -15.56
C GLU A 187 17.07 -7.33 -15.03
N TRP A 188 16.88 -7.59 -13.73
CA TRP A 188 17.17 -8.90 -13.14
C TRP A 188 16.39 -10.03 -13.81
N SER A 189 15.10 -9.83 -14.08
CA SER A 189 14.30 -10.82 -14.79
C SER A 189 14.80 -11.05 -16.22
N ASN A 190 14.99 -9.98 -16.99
CA ASN A 190 15.45 -10.05 -18.38
C ASN A 190 16.80 -10.74 -18.52
N GLU A 191 17.72 -10.49 -17.58
CA GLU A 191 19.06 -11.12 -17.54
C GLU A 191 19.05 -12.52 -16.94
N LYS A 192 17.90 -13.01 -16.46
CA LYS A 192 17.77 -14.25 -15.68
C LYS A 192 18.72 -14.27 -14.48
N HIS A 193 18.95 -13.09 -13.91
CA HIS A 193 19.78 -12.93 -12.73
C HIS A 193 19.17 -13.73 -11.57
N LYS A 194 20.03 -14.41 -10.82
CA LYS A 194 19.65 -15.18 -9.63
C LYS A 194 20.24 -14.47 -8.42
N PRO A 195 19.54 -13.49 -7.83
CA PRO A 195 20.05 -12.78 -6.67
C PRO A 195 20.14 -13.73 -5.47
N SER A 196 21.04 -13.41 -4.53
CA SER A 196 20.99 -14.01 -3.19
C SER A 196 19.67 -13.66 -2.51
N PHE A 197 19.27 -14.43 -1.51
CA PHE A 197 18.11 -14.10 -0.67
C PHE A 197 18.22 -12.70 -0.07
N GLN A 198 19.41 -12.32 0.38
CA GLN A 198 19.64 -10.99 0.96
C GLN A 198 19.48 -9.88 -0.08
N ASP A 199 20.09 -10.00 -1.25
CA ASP A 199 19.99 -8.98 -2.31
C ASP A 199 18.56 -8.86 -2.82
N GLN A 200 17.86 -9.99 -2.96
CA GLN A 200 16.46 -10.04 -3.34
C GLN A 200 15.60 -9.29 -2.32
N VAL A 201 15.78 -9.56 -1.02
CA VAL A 201 15.01 -8.88 0.04
C VAL A 201 15.30 -7.38 0.05
N VAL A 202 16.56 -6.97 -0.15
CA VAL A 202 16.93 -5.53 -0.19
C VAL A 202 16.22 -4.80 -1.33
N LEU A 203 16.23 -5.35 -2.54
CA LEU A 203 15.56 -4.71 -3.68
C LEU A 203 14.04 -4.79 -3.53
N SER A 204 13.50 -5.96 -3.21
CA SER A 204 12.06 -6.20 -3.16
C SER A 204 11.36 -5.46 -2.02
N THR A 205 12.08 -5.16 -0.93
CA THR A 205 11.61 -4.23 0.12
C THR A 205 11.43 -2.82 -0.44
N LYS A 206 12.38 -2.33 -1.25
CA LYS A 206 12.32 -1.00 -1.86
C LYS A 206 11.26 -0.91 -2.95
N SER A 207 11.11 -1.95 -3.77
CA SER A 207 10.09 -2.05 -4.82
C SER A 207 8.69 -2.36 -4.29
N SER A 208 8.49 -2.58 -2.99
CA SER A 208 7.17 -2.89 -2.41
C SER A 208 6.16 -1.73 -2.47
N ALA A 209 6.58 -0.53 -2.89
CA ALA A 209 5.83 0.72 -2.85
C ALA A 209 5.41 1.18 -1.44
N VAL A 210 5.80 0.49 -0.36
CA VAL A 210 5.40 0.87 0.99
C VAL A 210 5.95 2.24 1.39
N GLN A 211 7.21 2.54 1.06
CA GLN A 211 7.78 3.87 1.32
C GLN A 211 7.01 4.98 0.57
N LEU A 212 6.70 4.75 -0.71
CA LEU A 212 5.90 5.65 -1.52
C LEU A 212 4.53 5.91 -0.88
N VAL A 213 3.84 4.85 -0.44
CA VAL A 213 2.53 4.97 0.21
C VAL A 213 2.63 5.68 1.56
N CYS A 214 3.66 5.44 2.38
CA CYS A 214 3.87 6.13 3.65
C CYS A 214 4.07 7.65 3.47
N VAL A 215 4.82 8.06 2.45
CA VAL A 215 5.03 9.50 2.14
C VAL A 215 3.73 10.13 1.61
N ALA A 216 3.04 9.42 0.71
CA ALA A 216 1.74 9.84 0.18
C ALA A 216 0.66 9.96 1.26
N ALA A 217 0.68 9.05 2.23
CA ALA A 217 -0.22 9.03 3.37
C ALA A 217 -0.08 10.25 4.29
N ALA A 218 1.02 11.01 4.20
CA ALA A 218 1.16 12.28 4.91
C ALA A 218 0.49 13.46 4.19
N VAL A 219 0.10 13.30 2.92
CA VAL A 219 -0.57 14.34 2.14
C VAL A 219 -2.02 14.49 2.60
N GLY A 220 -2.49 15.73 2.76
CA GLY A 220 -3.85 16.03 3.20
C GLY A 220 -4.07 15.94 4.72
N TRP A 221 -3.01 15.71 5.50
CA TRP A 221 -3.07 15.73 6.96
C TRP A 221 -3.12 17.18 7.53
N GLY A 222 -2.96 18.21 6.70
CA GLY A 222 -3.06 19.59 7.16
C GLY A 222 -1.90 20.03 8.06
N ASP A 223 -2.17 21.03 8.90
CA ASP A 223 -1.21 21.62 9.86
C ASP A 223 -0.89 20.71 11.05
N ALA A 224 -1.68 19.66 11.29
CA ALA A 224 -1.42 18.69 12.36
C ALA A 224 -0.17 17.82 12.11
N MET A 225 0.25 17.71 10.85
CA MET A 225 1.48 17.01 10.47
C MET A 225 2.69 17.94 10.64
N THR A 226 3.51 17.68 11.66
CA THR A 226 4.76 18.42 11.89
C THR A 226 5.82 18.07 10.86
N ALA A 227 6.81 18.94 10.69
CA ALA A 227 7.96 18.67 9.82
C ALA A 227 8.75 17.43 10.28
N GLU A 228 8.93 17.26 11.59
CA GLU A 228 9.61 16.12 12.18
C GLU A 228 8.86 14.80 11.95
N ALA A 229 7.54 14.78 12.10
CA ALA A 229 6.73 13.59 11.82
C ALA A 229 6.77 13.23 10.33
N PHE A 230 6.76 14.23 9.44
CA PHE A 230 6.89 14.01 8.01
C PHE A 230 8.29 13.49 7.62
N GLU A 231 9.35 14.07 8.18
CA GLU A 231 10.72 13.61 7.98
C GLU A 231 10.88 12.17 8.47
N TRP A 232 10.33 11.86 9.65
CA TRP A 232 10.31 10.50 10.18
C TRP A 232 9.64 9.53 9.19
N ALA A 233 8.44 9.83 8.68
CA ALA A 233 7.74 8.97 7.71
C ALA A 233 8.47 8.83 6.37
N SER A 234 9.18 9.88 5.92
CA SER A 234 9.88 9.92 4.63
C SER A 234 11.31 9.39 4.67
N SER A 235 11.88 9.17 5.86
CA SER A 235 13.27 8.76 6.04
C SER A 235 13.60 7.30 5.70
N GLY A 236 12.59 6.44 5.48
CA GLY A 236 12.81 5.00 5.36
C GLY A 236 13.30 4.37 6.67
N ASN A 237 12.79 4.85 7.80
CA ASN A 237 13.14 4.35 9.12
C ASN A 237 12.79 2.85 9.31
N ALA A 238 13.27 2.27 10.41
CA ALA A 238 13.10 0.85 10.73
C ALA A 238 11.62 0.39 10.75
N THR A 239 10.67 1.25 11.14
CA THR A 239 9.24 0.93 11.13
C THR A 239 8.70 0.81 9.71
N VAL A 240 9.07 1.73 8.82
CA VAL A 240 8.62 1.70 7.42
C VAL A 240 9.27 0.53 6.68
N VAL A 241 10.56 0.27 6.92
CA VAL A 241 11.28 -0.89 6.38
C VAL A 241 10.66 -2.20 6.86
N ALA A 242 10.31 -2.31 8.14
CA ALA A 242 9.64 -3.48 8.69
C ALA A 242 8.27 -3.71 8.03
N CYS A 243 7.47 -2.66 7.87
CA CYS A 243 6.20 -2.72 7.14
C CYS A 243 6.39 -3.21 5.70
N ALA A 244 7.41 -2.67 5.00
CA ALA A 244 7.75 -3.03 3.63
C ALA A 244 8.15 -4.51 3.49
N LYS A 245 8.99 -5.00 4.40
CA LYS A 245 9.38 -6.42 4.45
C LYS A 245 8.21 -7.34 4.74
N ILE A 246 7.36 -7.00 5.71
CA ILE A 246 6.15 -7.79 6.02
C ILE A 246 5.28 -7.91 4.77
N GLY A 247 4.98 -6.78 4.11
CA GLY A 247 4.20 -6.76 2.88
C GLY A 247 4.81 -7.61 1.77
N ARG A 248 6.12 -7.45 1.54
CA ARG A 248 6.85 -8.20 0.51
C ARG A 248 6.86 -9.71 0.78
N PHE A 249 7.17 -10.13 2.00
CA PHE A 249 7.20 -11.55 2.35
C PHE A 249 5.82 -12.21 2.20
N LEU A 250 4.76 -11.55 2.65
CA LEU A 250 3.40 -12.04 2.48
C LEU A 250 3.01 -12.16 1.01
N ASN A 251 3.33 -11.12 0.21
CA ASN A 251 3.09 -11.12 -1.24
C ASN A 251 3.85 -12.25 -1.94
N ASP A 252 5.14 -12.43 -1.64
CA ASP A 252 5.98 -13.46 -2.25
C ASP A 252 5.49 -14.88 -1.93
N ILE A 253 5.07 -15.14 -0.68
CA ILE A 253 4.48 -16.42 -0.28
C ILE A 253 3.19 -16.70 -1.06
N ALA A 254 2.31 -15.69 -1.17
CA ALA A 254 1.05 -15.81 -1.90
C ALA A 254 1.27 -16.06 -3.40
N ALA A 255 2.19 -15.30 -4.02
CA ALA A 255 2.57 -15.44 -5.41
C ALA A 255 3.18 -16.82 -5.70
N PHE A 256 4.07 -17.30 -4.83
CA PHE A 256 4.68 -18.63 -4.97
C PHE A 256 3.62 -19.75 -4.93
N LYS A 257 2.69 -19.70 -3.97
CA LYS A 257 1.64 -20.73 -3.85
C LYS A 257 0.70 -20.78 -5.05
N ARG A 258 0.42 -19.63 -5.66
CA ARG A 258 -0.45 -19.53 -6.84
C ARG A 258 0.21 -20.04 -8.11
N GLY A 259 1.53 -19.91 -8.21
CA GLY A 259 2.24 -19.97 -9.48
C GLY A 259 2.46 -18.54 -10.00
N LYS A 260 3.72 -18.13 -9.95
CA LYS A 260 4.21 -16.83 -10.43
C LYS A 260 4.12 -16.73 -11.96
N ASN A 261 4.10 -15.52 -12.53
CA ASN A 261 4.08 -15.37 -13.98
C ASN A 261 5.41 -15.84 -14.59
N ARG A 262 5.37 -16.37 -15.82
CA ARG A 262 6.56 -16.81 -16.57
C ARG A 262 7.37 -15.60 -17.06
N GLY A 263 8.01 -14.89 -16.15
CA GLY A 263 8.69 -13.63 -16.46
C GLY A 263 9.02 -12.78 -15.24
N ASP A 264 8.59 -13.17 -14.04
CA ASP A 264 8.91 -12.37 -12.86
C ASP A 264 10.28 -12.79 -12.28
N VAL A 265 10.97 -11.86 -11.61
CA VAL A 265 12.22 -12.13 -10.88
C VAL A 265 12.02 -13.21 -9.80
N ALA A 266 13.07 -13.92 -9.37
CA ALA A 266 12.92 -14.88 -8.26
C ALA A 266 12.37 -14.18 -6.98
N SER A 267 11.34 -14.76 -6.38
CA SER A 267 10.78 -14.32 -5.09
C SER A 267 11.72 -14.63 -3.92
N SER A 268 11.48 -14.02 -2.76
CA SER A 268 12.23 -14.33 -1.53
C SER A 268 12.15 -15.81 -1.16
N VAL A 269 11.01 -16.46 -1.41
CA VAL A 269 10.83 -17.91 -1.22
C VAL A 269 11.79 -18.70 -2.13
N GLU A 270 11.81 -18.39 -3.42
CA GLU A 270 12.65 -19.09 -4.40
C GLU A 270 14.14 -18.84 -4.17
N CYS A 271 14.53 -17.60 -3.88
CA CYS A 271 15.91 -17.26 -3.56
C CYS A 271 16.38 -18.02 -2.31
N TYR A 272 15.56 -18.07 -1.25
CA TYR A 272 15.91 -18.82 -0.04
C TYR A 272 16.06 -20.32 -0.30
N MET A 273 15.11 -20.92 -1.03
CA MET A 273 15.16 -22.33 -1.43
C MET A 273 16.43 -22.66 -2.21
N ASN A 274 16.74 -21.85 -3.22
CA ASN A 274 17.87 -22.07 -4.12
C ASN A 274 19.22 -21.89 -3.41
N GLU A 275 19.35 -20.86 -2.57
CA GLU A 275 20.59 -20.58 -1.85
C GLU A 275 20.91 -21.65 -0.79
N ASN A 276 19.89 -22.19 -0.13
CA ASN A 276 20.07 -23.14 0.98
C ASN A 276 19.83 -24.61 0.58
N GLY A 277 19.37 -24.88 -0.64
CA GLY A 277 19.03 -26.23 -1.10
C GLY A 277 17.88 -26.88 -0.32
N VAL A 278 16.88 -26.09 0.08
CA VAL A 278 15.75 -26.53 0.94
C VAL A 278 14.41 -26.52 0.21
N THR A 279 13.41 -27.19 0.80
CA THR A 279 12.04 -27.20 0.27
C THR A 279 11.31 -25.87 0.52
N SER A 280 10.19 -25.66 -0.18
CA SER A 280 9.33 -24.50 0.05
C SER A 280 8.80 -24.43 1.48
N ASP A 281 8.54 -25.56 2.14
CA ASP A 281 8.05 -25.57 3.52
C ASP A 281 9.09 -25.03 4.51
N VAL A 282 10.37 -25.37 4.31
CA VAL A 282 11.47 -24.81 5.11
C VAL A 282 11.64 -23.32 4.84
N ALA A 283 11.57 -22.90 3.57
CA ALA A 283 11.63 -21.49 3.21
C ALA A 283 10.47 -20.69 3.81
N PHE A 284 9.25 -21.22 3.75
CA PHE A 284 8.08 -20.61 4.39
C PHE A 284 8.27 -20.47 5.90
N ALA A 285 8.76 -21.51 6.60
CA ALA A 285 8.97 -21.42 8.03
C ALA A 285 10.01 -20.35 8.39
N LYS A 286 11.09 -20.21 7.59
CA LYS A 286 12.08 -19.16 7.81
C LYS A 286 11.50 -17.76 7.55
N ILE A 287 10.76 -17.58 6.46
CA ILE A 287 10.17 -16.29 6.11
C ILE A 287 9.09 -15.89 7.13
N ASP A 288 8.29 -16.84 7.62
CA ASP A 288 7.31 -16.59 8.70
C ASP A 288 8.02 -16.08 9.98
N LEU A 289 9.18 -16.64 10.34
CA LEU A 289 9.99 -16.12 11.46
C LEU A 289 10.52 -14.70 11.20
N LEU A 290 10.93 -14.38 9.97
CA LEU A 290 11.35 -13.03 9.61
C LEU A 290 10.18 -12.04 9.70
N ILE A 291 8.98 -12.42 9.27
CA ILE A 291 7.77 -11.62 9.44
C ILE A 291 7.52 -11.34 10.94
N GLU A 292 7.65 -12.35 11.81
CA GLU A 292 7.52 -12.18 13.26
C GLU A 292 8.56 -11.19 13.83
N ASP A 293 9.81 -11.25 13.37
CA ASP A 293 10.87 -10.33 13.80
C ASP A 293 10.57 -8.88 13.37
N GLU A 294 10.10 -8.67 12.14
CA GLU A 294 9.71 -7.34 11.67
C GLU A 294 8.49 -6.78 12.45
N TRP A 295 7.53 -7.64 12.83
CA TRP A 295 6.44 -7.24 13.74
C TRP A 295 6.95 -6.81 15.12
N ARG A 296 7.97 -7.47 15.66
CA ARG A 296 8.60 -7.06 16.94
C ARG A 296 9.23 -5.68 16.78
N THR A 297 9.94 -5.44 15.68
CA THR A 297 10.52 -4.13 15.35
C THR A 297 9.45 -3.05 15.32
N MET A 298 8.35 -3.25 14.59
CA MET A 298 7.26 -2.26 14.53
C MET A 298 6.63 -2.01 15.89
N ASN A 299 6.40 -3.05 16.68
CA ASN A 299 5.81 -2.91 18.02
C ASN A 299 6.73 -2.16 18.98
N LEU A 300 8.03 -2.43 18.96
CA LEU A 300 9.01 -1.70 19.77
C LEU A 300 9.02 -0.21 19.44
N ASN A 301 9.07 0.13 18.14
CA ASN A 301 9.08 1.52 17.68
C ASN A 301 7.84 2.32 18.11
N ARG A 302 6.68 1.67 18.32
CA ARG A 302 5.49 2.36 18.89
C ARG A 302 5.72 2.87 20.30
N PHE A 303 6.53 2.18 21.10
CA PHE A 303 6.88 2.60 22.46
C PHE A 303 8.03 3.62 22.45
N GLU A 304 9.02 3.45 21.58
CA GLU A 304 10.19 4.33 21.50
C GLU A 304 9.87 5.70 20.87
N HIS A 305 8.87 5.77 19.98
CA HIS A 305 8.46 6.99 19.28
C HIS A 305 7.09 7.49 19.74
N GLN A 306 6.84 7.51 21.05
CA GLN A 306 5.54 7.89 21.62
C GLN A 306 5.08 9.29 21.20
N GLU A 307 6.01 10.24 21.03
CA GLU A 307 5.71 11.61 20.58
C GLU A 307 5.23 11.66 19.11
N MET A 308 5.62 10.68 18.30
CA MET A 308 5.21 10.51 16.90
C MET A 308 4.16 9.41 16.73
N LEU A 309 3.51 8.98 17.82
CA LEU A 309 2.58 7.86 17.80
C LEU A 309 1.48 7.98 16.73
N PRO A 310 0.89 9.16 16.43
CA PRO A 310 -0.10 9.28 15.36
C PRO A 310 0.41 8.79 14.00
N ILE A 311 1.62 9.16 13.58
CA ILE A 311 2.19 8.74 12.29
C ILE A 311 2.70 7.30 12.34
N VAL A 312 3.32 6.88 13.45
CA VAL A 312 3.75 5.50 13.66
C VAL A 312 2.55 4.55 13.56
N GLN A 313 1.41 4.93 14.14
CA GLN A 313 0.17 4.15 14.10
C GLN A 313 -0.37 3.99 12.68
N ARG A 314 -0.19 4.97 11.78
CA ARG A 314 -0.61 4.83 10.37
C ARG A 314 0.24 3.80 9.63
N VAL A 315 1.54 3.76 9.87
CA VAL A 315 2.43 2.73 9.29
C VAL A 315 2.07 1.34 9.84
N VAL A 316 1.73 1.24 11.12
CA VAL A 316 1.23 -0.01 11.74
C VAL A 316 -0.10 -0.44 11.14
N ASN A 317 -1.06 0.48 10.95
CA ASN A 317 -2.33 0.18 10.29
C ASN A 317 -2.11 -0.31 8.85
N PHE A 318 -1.14 0.27 8.15
CA PHE A 318 -0.77 -0.20 6.82
C PHE A 318 -0.26 -1.65 6.85
N ALA A 319 0.66 -1.99 7.76
CA ALA A 319 1.12 -3.37 7.96
C ALA A 319 -0.02 -4.34 8.29
N VAL A 320 -0.97 -3.93 9.14
CA VAL A 320 -2.17 -4.74 9.44
C VAL A 320 -3.02 -4.95 8.19
N SER A 321 -3.19 -3.92 7.36
CA SER A 321 -3.94 -4.03 6.11
C SER A 321 -3.26 -4.97 5.10
N LEU A 322 -1.92 -5.04 5.09
CA LEU A 322 -1.19 -5.99 4.25
C LEU A 322 -1.50 -7.44 4.67
N VAL A 323 -1.58 -7.73 5.97
CA VAL A 323 -1.99 -9.05 6.46
C VAL A 323 -3.40 -9.40 5.99
N LEU A 324 -4.34 -8.46 6.01
CA LEU A 324 -5.70 -8.70 5.52
C LEU A 324 -5.72 -9.10 4.02
N PHE A 325 -4.93 -8.43 3.21
CA PHE A 325 -4.88 -8.67 1.75
C PHE A 325 -4.16 -9.97 1.38
N TYR A 326 -3.28 -10.44 2.26
CA TYR A 326 -2.50 -11.66 2.04
C TYR A 326 -2.83 -12.79 3.02
N ASP A 327 -3.94 -12.67 3.74
CA ASP A 327 -4.37 -13.66 4.73
C ASP A 327 -4.58 -15.04 4.08
N GLY A 328 -4.29 -16.10 4.84
CA GLY A 328 -4.32 -17.45 4.32
C GLY A 328 -3.31 -17.71 3.18
N ARG A 329 -2.34 -16.83 2.97
CA ARG A 329 -1.37 -16.86 1.87
C ARG A 329 -2.03 -16.73 0.50
N MET A 330 -3.05 -15.89 0.44
CA MET A 330 -3.79 -15.56 -0.78
C MET A 330 -3.33 -14.20 -1.33
N ASP A 331 -3.66 -13.88 -2.58
CA ASP A 331 -3.38 -12.56 -3.17
C ASP A 331 -4.69 -11.83 -3.45
N ALA A 332 -5.23 -11.19 -2.42
CA ALA A 332 -6.54 -10.55 -2.51
C ALA A 332 -6.51 -9.20 -3.25
N TYR A 333 -5.31 -8.63 -3.47
CA TYR A 333 -5.13 -7.47 -4.33
C TYR A 333 -5.29 -7.84 -5.81
N THR A 334 -4.56 -8.85 -6.27
CA THR A 334 -4.68 -9.32 -7.65
C THR A 334 -6.04 -9.99 -7.87
N PHE A 335 -6.58 -10.69 -6.88
CA PHE A 335 -7.85 -11.42 -6.98
C PHE A 335 -8.93 -10.79 -6.09
N ALA A 336 -9.50 -9.69 -6.58
CA ALA A 336 -10.60 -8.93 -5.99
C ALA A 336 -11.74 -9.75 -5.34
N PRO A 337 -12.18 -10.91 -5.90
CA PRO A 337 -13.23 -11.71 -5.27
C PRO A 337 -12.93 -12.12 -3.81
N LEU A 338 -11.66 -12.24 -3.45
CA LEU A 338 -11.24 -12.62 -2.09
C LEU A 338 -11.55 -11.54 -1.04
N LEU A 339 -11.62 -10.27 -1.43
CA LEU A 339 -11.98 -9.16 -0.53
C LEU A 339 -13.47 -8.80 -0.58
N THR A 340 -14.26 -9.47 -1.40
CA THR A 340 -15.65 -9.04 -1.69
C THR A 340 -16.50 -8.90 -0.43
N GLU A 341 -16.41 -9.82 0.53
CA GLU A 341 -17.21 -9.74 1.76
C GLU A 341 -16.74 -8.62 2.70
N VAL A 342 -15.44 -8.35 2.75
CA VAL A 342 -14.87 -7.22 3.48
C VAL A 342 -15.34 -5.91 2.86
N ILE A 343 -15.18 -5.75 1.55
CA ILE A 343 -15.61 -4.56 0.78
C ILE A 343 -17.11 -4.32 0.96
N LYS A 344 -17.95 -5.36 0.85
CA LYS A 344 -19.39 -5.23 1.10
C LYS A 344 -19.70 -4.81 2.54
N SER A 345 -18.95 -5.32 3.52
CA SER A 345 -19.13 -4.93 4.92
C SER A 345 -18.76 -3.47 5.17
N LEU A 346 -17.71 -2.97 4.52
CA LEU A 346 -17.20 -1.62 4.73
C LEU A 346 -17.98 -0.56 3.95
N PHE A 347 -18.39 -0.85 2.71
CA PHE A 347 -18.85 0.18 1.78
C PHE A 347 -20.28 -0.02 1.26
N VAL A 348 -20.98 -1.08 1.69
CA VAL A 348 -22.32 -1.42 1.14
C VAL A 348 -23.33 -1.72 2.24
N ARG A 349 -22.99 -2.55 3.22
CA ARG A 349 -23.92 -3.00 4.26
C ARG A 349 -23.90 -2.04 5.45
N PRO A 350 -25.01 -1.35 5.78
CA PRO A 350 -25.07 -0.56 7.00
C PRO A 350 -24.91 -1.46 8.22
N ILE A 351 -24.24 -0.96 9.26
CA ILE A 351 -24.24 -1.62 10.57
C ILE A 351 -25.65 -1.47 11.15
N PRO A 352 -26.34 -2.55 11.54
CA PRO A 352 -27.63 -2.43 12.20
C PRO A 352 -27.48 -1.61 13.47
N ILE A 353 -28.15 -0.46 13.54
CA ILE A 353 -28.27 0.32 14.76
C ILE A 353 -29.34 -0.39 15.59
N SER A 354 -28.92 -1.21 16.55
CA SER A 354 -29.82 -1.87 17.51
C SER A 354 -30.21 -0.95 18.66
#